data_AF-A0A838WGB1-F1
#
_entry.id   AF-A0A838WGB1-F1
#
_cell.length_a   1.000
_cell.length_b   1.000
_cell.length_c   1.000
_cell.angle_alpha   90.00
_cell.angle_beta   90.00
_cell.angle_gamma   90.00
#
_symmetry.space_group_name_H-M   'P 1'
#
loop_
_entity.id
_entity.type
_entity.pdbx_description
1 polymer ?
#
loop_
_entity_poly.entity_id
_entity_poly.type
_entity_poly.pdbx_seq_one_letter_code
_entity_poly.pdbx_strand_id
1 'polypeptide(L)' 'RQGVRGKYAERYASGTNVVRLDPDVAEVFPDSEAVNRALRALVGIIKERSQASAA' A
#
# COMPACT_ATOMS: atom_id res chain seq x y z
N ARG A 1 4.90 -28.36 26.63
CA ARG A 1 4.39 -27.18 25.88
C ARG A 1 3.69 -27.71 24.62
N GLN A 2 2.38 -27.52 24.48
CA GLN A 2 1.59 -27.98 23.33
C GLN A 2 1.52 -26.86 22.28
N GLY A 3 2.39 -26.92 21.27
CA GLY A 3 2.29 -26.05 20.10
C GLY A 3 1.38 -26.71 19.06
N VAL A 4 0.36 -25.99 18.58
CA VAL A 4 -0.50 -26.48 17.49
C VAL A 4 0.17 -26.15 16.15
N ARG A 5 0.61 -27.19 15.43
CA ARG A 5 1.20 -27.05 14.10
C ARG A 5 0.18 -26.40 13.16
N GLY A 6 0.57 -25.32 12.49
CA GLY A 6 -0.28 -24.66 11.48
C GLY A 6 -1.28 -23.63 11.99
N LYS A 7 -1.29 -23.27 13.29
CA LYS A 7 -2.24 -22.30 13.91
C LYS A 7 -2.37 -20.95 13.17
N TYR A 8 -1.36 -20.55 12.39
CA TYR A 8 -1.33 -19.29 11.64
C TYR A 8 -1.07 -19.49 10.14
N ALA A 9 -1.01 -20.74 9.66
CA ALA A 9 -0.66 -21.05 8.27
C ALA A 9 -1.69 -20.48 7.28
N GLU A 10 -2.98 -20.56 7.61
CA GLU A 10 -4.06 -20.00 6.77
C GLU A 10 -4.00 -18.47 6.67
N ARG A 11 -3.71 -17.77 7.79
CA ARG A 11 -3.54 -16.30 7.80
C ARG A 11 -2.30 -15.82 7.04
N TYR A 12 -1.27 -16.66 6.98
CA TYR A 12 -0.10 -16.38 6.16
C TYR A 12 -0.39 -16.65 4.68
N ALA A 13 -1.08 -17.76 4.38
CA ALA A 13 -1.46 -18.17 3.02
C ALA A 13 -2.51 -17.24 2.38
N SER A 14 -3.35 -16.57 3.17
CA SER A 14 -4.31 -15.58 2.66
C SER A 14 -3.65 -14.35 2.05
N GLY A 15 -2.31 -14.23 2.11
CA GLY A 15 -1.55 -13.14 1.55
C GLY A 15 -1.82 -11.87 2.34
N THR A 16 -0.87 -11.43 3.16
CA THR A 16 -0.98 -10.07 3.67
C THR A 16 -0.68 -9.14 2.50
N ASN A 17 -1.64 -8.27 2.13
CA ASN A 17 -1.48 -7.30 1.05
C ASN A 17 -0.51 -6.16 1.47
N VAL A 18 0.69 -6.54 1.91
CA VAL A 18 1.76 -5.63 2.33
C VAL A 18 2.59 -5.29 1.12
N VAL A 19 2.55 -4.03 0.73
CA VAL A 19 3.45 -3.47 -0.27
C VAL A 19 4.66 -2.91 0.45
N ARG A 20 5.85 -3.40 0.11
CA ARG A 20 7.10 -2.84 0.62
C ARG A 20 7.46 -1.62 -0.22
N LEU A 21 7.73 -0.50 0.44
CA LEU A 21 8.26 0.70 -0.21
C LEU A 21 9.76 0.54 -0.44
N ASP A 22 10.27 1.21 -1.46
CA ASP A 22 11.72 1.37 -1.61
C ASP A 22 12.28 2.22 -0.47
N PRO A 23 13.55 2.02 -0.07
CA PRO A 23 14.12 2.66 1.13
C PRO A 23 14.06 4.18 1.09
N ASP A 24 14.34 4.78 -0.06
CA ASP A 24 14.28 6.23 -0.29
C ASP A 24 12.86 6.77 -0.11
N VAL A 25 11.84 6.04 -0.57
CA VAL A 25 10.44 6.41 -0.36
C VAL A 25 10.06 6.27 1.12
N ALA A 26 10.51 5.21 1.79
CA ALA A 26 10.24 4.98 3.21
C ALA A 26 10.90 6.04 4.12
N GLU A 27 12.03 6.61 3.73
CA GLU A 27 12.68 7.72 4.44
C GLU A 27 11.85 9.01 4.42
N VAL A 28 11.08 9.23 3.35
CA VAL A 28 10.25 10.44 3.18
C VAL A 28 8.94 10.36 3.95
N PHE A 29 8.36 9.17 4.09
CA PHE A 29 7.03 8.98 4.68
C PHE A 29 7.09 8.29 6.05
N PRO A 30 6.53 8.90 7.11
CA PRO A 30 6.59 8.33 8.46
C PRO A 30 5.73 7.08 8.64
N ASP A 31 4.68 6.92 7.83
CA ASP A 31 3.77 5.77 7.90
C ASP A 31 2.97 5.56 6.60
N SER A 32 2.20 4.47 6.57
CA SER A 32 1.32 4.12 5.45
C SER A 32 0.18 5.12 5.23
N GLU A 33 -0.25 5.86 6.26
CA GLU A 33 -1.31 6.84 6.13
C GLU A 33 -0.83 8.05 5.32
N ALA A 34 0.39 8.52 5.60
CA ALA A 34 1.04 9.60 4.87
C ALA A 34 1.23 9.26 3.39
N VAL A 35 1.69 8.05 3.08
CA VAL A 35 1.82 7.56 1.70
C VAL A 35 0.46 7.56 0.99
N ASN A 36 -0.56 6.99 1.63
CA ASN A 36 -1.89 6.87 1.03
C ASN A 36 -2.53 8.24 0.78
N ARG A 37 -2.34 9.22 1.67
CA ARG A 37 -2.81 10.59 1.44
C ARG A 37 -2.14 11.21 0.21
N ALA A 38 -0.82 11.06 0.07
CA ALA A 38 -0.09 11.60 -1.09
C ALA A 38 -0.56 10.96 -2.40
N LEU A 39 -0.70 9.64 -2.45
CA LEU A 39 -1.17 8.92 -3.64
C LEU A 39 -2.60 9.32 -4.01
N ARG A 40 -3.51 9.51 -3.04
CA ARG A 40 -4.88 9.98 -3.32
C ARG A 40 -4.91 11.38 -3.91
N ALA A 41 -4.06 12.29 -3.41
CA ALA A 41 -3.95 13.63 -3.99
C ALA A 41 -3.46 13.56 -5.44
N LEU A 42 -2.45 12.72 -5.71
CA LEU A 42 -1.93 12.50 -7.07
C LEU A 42 -2.99 11.90 -8.01
N VAL A 43 -3.82 10.98 -7.53
CA VAL A 43 -4.93 10.42 -8.32
C VAL A 43 -5.90 11.51 -8.78
N GLY A 44 -6.19 12.52 -7.96
CA GLY A 44 -7.03 13.66 -8.36
C GLY A 44 -6.45 14.39 -9.56
N ILE A 45 -5.16 14.76 -9.49
CA ILE A 45 -4.44 15.47 -10.54
C ILE A 45 -4.39 14.65 -11.84
N ILE A 46 -4.09 13.35 -11.73
CA ILE A 46 -4.03 12.45 -12.90
C ILE A 46 -5.40 12.37 -13.58
N LYS A 47 -6.49 12.26 -12.81
CA LYS A 47 -7.85 12.19 -13.35
C LYS A 47 -8.21 13.46 -14.12
N GLU A 48 -7.97 14.63 -13.53
CA GLU A 48 -8.20 15.92 -14.18
C GLU A 48 -7.43 16.03 -15.50
N ARG A 49 -6.14 15.65 -15.48
CA ARG A 49 -5.30 15.69 -16.69
C ARG A 49 -5.75 14.70 -17.76
N SER A 50 -6.19 13.49 -17.37
CA SER A 50 -6.70 12.48 -18.30
C SER A 50 -7.98 12.92 -19.01
N GLN A 51 -8.85 13.65 -18.32
CA GLN A 51 -10.08 14.19 -18.90
C GLN A 51 -9.79 15.38 -19.83
N ALA A 52 -8.84 16.24 -19.47
CA ALA A 52 -8.40 17.35 -20.33
C ALA A 52 -7.73 16.88 -21.63
N SER A 53 -7.09 15.70 -21.64
CA SER A 53 -6.53 15.11 -22.88
C SER A 53 -7.54 14.37 -23.76
N ALA A 54 -8.75 14.11 -23.25
CA ALA A 54 -9.82 13.42 -23.96
C ALA A 54 -10.86 14.37 -24.59
N ALA A 55 -10.74 15.67 -24.34
CA ALA A 55 -11.54 16.75 -24.90
C ALA A 55 -10.77 17.47 -26.01
#